data_AF-A0A6B2D9P8-F1
#
_entry.id   AF-A0A6B2D9P8-F1
#
_cell.length_a   1.000
_cell.length_b   1.000
_cell.length_c   1.000
_cell.angle_alpha   90.00
_cell.angle_beta   90.00
_cell.angle_gamma   90.00
#
_symmetry.space_group_name_H-M   'P 1'
#
loop_
_entity.id
_entity.type
_entity.pdbx_description
1 polymer ?
#
loop_
_entity_poly.entity_id
_entity_poly.type
_entity_poly.pdbx_seq_one_letter_code
_entity_poly.pdbx_strand_id
1 'polypeptide(L)'
;MELAIYVHGHTGDMDAAQVLTGLHQVAELIKALGGGAVRFAHLRDGSVDTAFRPMQEPDTTDDAFRRLIAGLRIAENNSEIPEGWNDTAIQAGRDAAAHLGGFADEGTELTLLDGDKVVDQVRITLDTRDHLREAGSLRRTSIGSVIGHLDSLNVHERFEARIWPERGGKSVVIRFTAAQLDNVRSLIGRRVEARGKLVRDYRGRPLSLQLRAITRLASRDESPRLASGLGVAEEAVTSTVKDYLGGVRGTA
;
A
#
# COMPACT_ATOMS: atom_id res chain seq x y z
N MET A 1 10.35 -23.78 6.23
CA MET A 1 11.49 -23.49 5.33
C MET A 1 12.52 -22.63 6.06
N GLU A 2 13.65 -22.31 5.44
CA GLU A 2 14.63 -21.34 5.94
C GLU A 2 14.96 -20.28 4.88
N LEU A 3 15.23 -19.05 5.30
CA LEU A 3 15.72 -17.99 4.43
C LEU A 3 17.19 -17.73 4.77
N ALA A 4 18.10 -18.29 3.97
CA ALA A 4 19.52 -18.00 4.06
C ALA A 4 19.83 -16.64 3.41
N ILE A 5 20.74 -15.90 4.01
CA ILE A 5 21.17 -14.57 3.60
C ILE A 5 22.69 -14.57 3.66
N TYR A 6 23.31 -14.32 2.52
CA TYR A 6 24.75 -14.28 2.36
C TYR A 6 25.17 -12.89 1.87
N VAL A 7 25.79 -12.12 2.75
CA VAL A 7 26.33 -10.80 2.41
C VAL A 7 27.73 -10.98 1.82
N HIS A 8 27.93 -10.58 0.56
CA HIS A 8 29.25 -10.66 -0.07
C HIS A 8 30.17 -9.54 0.45
N GLY A 9 31.44 -9.87 0.72
CA GLY A 9 32.46 -8.89 1.08
C GLY A 9 33.57 -9.47 1.96
N HIS A 10 34.65 -8.70 2.15
CA HIS A 10 35.67 -9.03 3.13
C HIS A 10 35.22 -8.61 4.53
N THR A 11 35.39 -9.47 5.53
CA THR A 11 34.93 -9.20 6.91
C THR A 11 35.56 -7.96 7.54
N GLY A 12 36.77 -7.58 7.11
CA GLY A 12 37.43 -6.36 7.55
C GLY A 12 36.74 -5.07 7.08
N ASP A 13 35.93 -5.15 6.03
CA ASP A 13 35.30 -4.00 5.38
C ASP A 13 33.79 -3.93 5.65
N MET A 14 33.22 -4.93 6.33
CA MET A 14 31.80 -4.97 6.68
C MET A 14 31.52 -4.21 7.98
N ASP A 15 30.70 -3.16 7.90
CA ASP A 15 30.13 -2.53 9.09
C ASP A 15 29.05 -3.44 9.70
N ALA A 16 29.37 -4.02 10.86
CA ALA A 16 28.46 -4.90 11.60
C ALA A 16 27.13 -4.21 11.98
N ALA A 17 27.14 -2.91 12.29
CA ALA A 17 25.92 -2.17 12.62
C ALA A 17 25.02 -2.00 11.38
N GLN A 18 25.63 -1.75 10.22
CA GLN A 18 24.91 -1.69 8.95
C GLN A 18 24.30 -3.05 8.58
N VAL A 19 25.06 -4.15 8.71
CA VAL A 19 24.54 -5.49 8.43
C VAL A 19 23.38 -5.84 9.35
N LEU A 20 23.53 -5.62 10.66
CA LEU A 20 22.45 -5.88 11.63
C LEU A 20 21.20 -5.05 11.33
N THR A 21 21.37 -3.79 10.92
CA THR A 21 20.26 -2.94 10.49
C THR A 21 19.59 -3.51 9.25
N GLY A 22 20.36 -3.95 8.24
CA GLY A 22 19.84 -4.59 7.05
C GLY A 22 19.06 -5.87 7.34
N LEU A 23 19.59 -6.75 8.18
CA LEU A 23 18.92 -7.99 8.62
C LEU A 23 17.63 -7.69 9.38
N HIS A 24 17.61 -6.64 10.20
CA HIS A 24 16.39 -6.17 10.85
C HIS A 24 15.34 -5.71 9.84
N GLN A 25 15.73 -4.98 8.79
CA GLN A 25 14.79 -4.56 7.74
C GLN A 25 14.24 -5.74 6.93
N VAL A 26 15.03 -6.81 6.72
CA VAL A 26 14.53 -8.06 6.14
C VAL A 26 13.47 -8.70 7.04
N ALA A 27 13.69 -8.72 8.36
CA ALA A 27 12.69 -9.22 9.31
C ALA A 27 11.40 -8.37 9.32
N GLU A 28 11.50 -7.05 9.26
CA GLU A 28 10.33 -6.16 9.12
C GLU A 28 9.61 -6.35 7.80
N LEU A 29 10.33 -6.64 6.70
CA LEU A 29 9.73 -7.00 5.42
C LEU A 29 8.92 -8.30 5.52
N ILE A 30 9.48 -9.35 6.12
CA ILE A 30 8.78 -10.63 6.34
C ILE A 30 7.47 -10.39 7.09
N LYS A 31 7.51 -9.59 8.16
CA LYS A 31 6.34 -9.21 8.95
C LYS A 31 5.34 -8.40 8.13
N ALA A 32 5.79 -7.44 7.32
CA ALA A 32 4.93 -6.64 6.46
C ALA A 32 4.22 -7.46 5.36
N LEU A 33 4.78 -8.62 5.00
CA LEU A 33 4.22 -9.60 4.06
C LEU A 33 3.27 -10.62 4.73
N GLY A 34 3.04 -10.50 6.04
CA GLY A 34 2.16 -11.35 6.82
C GLY A 34 2.87 -12.54 7.50
N GLY A 35 4.20 -12.58 7.48
CA GLY A 35 4.99 -13.56 8.22
C GLY A 35 5.05 -13.27 9.72
N GLY A 36 5.40 -14.29 10.50
CA GLY A 36 5.60 -14.18 11.94
C GLY A 36 7.01 -13.70 12.33
N ALA A 37 7.29 -13.73 13.63
CA ALA A 37 8.63 -13.48 14.14
C ALA A 37 9.61 -14.55 13.63
N VAL A 38 10.82 -14.12 13.30
CA VAL A 38 11.91 -15.01 12.86
C VAL A 38 13.06 -15.00 13.85
N ARG A 39 13.80 -16.10 13.87
CA ARG A 39 15.05 -16.24 14.63
C ARG A 39 16.20 -16.63 13.72
N PHE A 40 17.41 -16.28 14.13
CA PHE A 40 18.62 -16.86 13.54
C PHE A 40 18.64 -18.37 13.78
N ALA A 41 18.86 -19.13 12.70
CA ALA A 41 19.10 -20.56 12.73
C ALA A 41 20.60 -20.87 12.73
N HIS A 42 21.36 -20.14 11.91
CA HIS A 42 22.82 -20.26 11.78
C HIS A 42 23.44 -18.87 11.59
N LEU A 43 24.67 -18.72 12.08
CA LEU A 43 25.55 -17.57 11.86
C LEU A 43 26.97 -18.14 11.70
N ARG A 44 27.63 -17.91 10.56
CA ARG A 44 29.01 -18.40 10.35
C ARG A 44 30.04 -17.29 10.56
N ASP A 45 31.24 -17.71 10.94
CA ASP A 45 32.40 -16.83 11.12
C ASP A 45 33.08 -16.59 9.76
N GLY A 46 33.62 -15.39 9.54
CA GLY A 46 34.34 -15.06 8.29
C GLY A 46 33.48 -14.56 7.12
N SER A 47 32.16 -14.52 7.25
CA SER A 47 31.20 -13.86 6.35
C SER A 47 29.85 -13.71 7.09
N VAL A 48 29.01 -12.75 6.73
CA VAL A 48 27.64 -12.73 7.28
C VAL A 48 26.78 -13.70 6.46
N ASP A 49 27.03 -15.00 6.67
CA ASP A 49 26.17 -16.10 6.27
C ASP A 49 25.23 -16.43 7.42
N THR A 50 23.96 -16.08 7.25
CA THR A 50 22.93 -16.22 8.28
C THR A 50 21.66 -16.80 7.71
N ALA A 51 20.92 -17.56 8.52
CA ALA A 51 19.61 -18.10 8.11
C ALA A 51 18.51 -17.69 9.09
N PHE A 52 17.35 -17.31 8.55
CA PHE A 52 16.13 -17.09 9.32
C PHE A 52 15.21 -18.30 9.28
N ARG A 53 14.64 -18.63 10.44
CA ARG A 53 13.56 -19.60 10.58
C ARG A 53 12.35 -19.01 11.30
N PRO A 54 11.12 -19.43 10.96
CA PRO A 54 9.92 -19.05 11.70
C PRO A 54 10.04 -19.43 13.18
N MET A 55 9.66 -18.53 14.09
CA MET A 55 9.52 -18.84 15.51
C MET A 55 8.15 -19.45 15.83
N GLN A 56 7.11 -18.99 15.14
CA GLN A 56 5.71 -19.38 15.27
C GLN A 56 5.06 -19.34 13.88
N GLU A 57 4.00 -20.11 13.66
CA GLU A 57 3.24 -20.16 12.40
C GLU A 57 4.13 -20.39 11.16
N PRO A 58 4.66 -21.62 10.98
CA PRO A 58 5.60 -21.91 9.90
C PRO A 58 5.00 -21.68 8.51
N ASP A 59 3.73 -22.03 8.28
CA ASP A 59 3.12 -21.93 6.96
C ASP A 59 2.95 -20.48 6.48
N THR A 60 2.52 -19.57 7.36
CA THR A 60 2.35 -18.14 7.03
C THR A 60 3.69 -17.46 6.78
N THR A 61 4.71 -17.83 7.56
CA THR A 61 6.06 -17.29 7.40
C THR A 61 6.77 -17.86 6.18
N ASP A 62 6.55 -19.14 5.85
CA ASP A 62 7.08 -19.76 4.62
C ASP A 62 6.48 -19.11 3.37
N ASP A 63 5.18 -18.79 3.37
CA ASP A 63 4.54 -18.00 2.31
C ASP A 63 5.10 -16.58 2.23
N ALA A 64 5.38 -15.95 3.37
CA ALA A 64 6.04 -14.64 3.40
C ALA A 64 7.46 -14.70 2.81
N PHE A 65 8.24 -15.76 3.08
CA PHE A 65 9.56 -15.97 2.47
C PHE A 65 9.47 -16.10 0.95
N ARG A 66 8.52 -16.88 0.43
CA ARG A 66 8.30 -17.01 -1.01
C ARG A 66 7.94 -15.67 -1.66
N ARG A 67 7.02 -14.91 -1.05
CA ARG A 67 6.63 -13.57 -1.52
C ARG A 67 7.77 -12.56 -1.45
N LEU A 68 8.64 -12.68 -0.44
CA LEU A 68 9.83 -11.85 -0.30
C LEU A 68 10.80 -12.10 -1.45
N ILE A 69 11.19 -13.36 -1.70
CA ILE A 69 12.14 -13.70 -2.77
C ILE A 69 11.59 -13.33 -4.15
N ALA A 70 10.33 -13.71 -4.42
CA ALA A 70 9.68 -13.37 -5.69
C ALA A 70 9.59 -11.85 -5.90
N GLY A 71 9.26 -11.10 -4.84
CA GLY A 71 9.13 -9.65 -4.93
C GLY A 71 10.47 -8.93 -5.09
N LEU A 72 11.50 -9.36 -4.35
CA LEU A 72 12.85 -8.83 -4.52
C LEU A 72 13.40 -9.12 -5.92
N ARG A 73 13.06 -10.26 -6.53
CA ARG A 73 13.45 -10.56 -7.91
C ARG A 73 12.82 -9.58 -8.90
N ILE A 74 11.53 -9.29 -8.74
CA ILE A 74 10.85 -8.30 -9.58
C ILE A 74 11.52 -6.94 -9.42
N ALA A 75 11.75 -6.52 -8.18
CA ALA A 75 12.36 -5.24 -7.84
C ALA A 75 13.80 -5.10 -8.32
N GLU A 76 14.61 -6.15 -8.28
CA GLU A 76 15.98 -6.12 -8.78
C GLU A 76 16.01 -5.87 -10.29
N ASN A 77 15.05 -6.43 -11.04
CA ASN A 77 15.05 -6.36 -12.50
C ASN A 77 14.22 -5.21 -13.07
N ASN A 78 13.24 -4.68 -12.32
CA ASN A 78 12.27 -3.71 -12.84
C ASN A 78 11.81 -2.72 -11.76
N SER A 79 11.53 -1.49 -12.17
CA SER A 79 10.81 -0.48 -11.38
C SER A 79 9.31 -0.77 -11.29
N GLU A 80 8.96 -1.94 -10.75
CA GLU A 80 7.60 -2.40 -10.53
C GLU A 80 7.35 -2.72 -9.04
N ILE A 81 6.11 -2.52 -8.58
CA ILE A 81 5.73 -2.90 -7.22
C ILE A 81 5.36 -4.38 -7.22
N PRO A 82 6.04 -5.21 -6.41
CA PRO A 82 5.71 -6.62 -6.34
C PRO A 82 4.28 -6.88 -5.86
N GLU A 83 3.69 -7.96 -6.37
CA GLU A 83 2.34 -8.36 -5.98
C GLU A 83 2.24 -8.62 -4.47
N GLY A 84 1.17 -8.11 -3.85
CA GLY A 84 0.93 -8.26 -2.41
C GLY A 84 1.75 -7.32 -1.51
N TRP A 85 2.70 -6.55 -2.06
CA TRP A 85 3.48 -5.62 -1.25
C TRP A 85 2.68 -4.34 -0.94
N ASN A 86 2.58 -4.03 0.36
CA ASN A 86 2.02 -2.77 0.85
C ASN A 86 3.12 -1.72 1.04
N ASP A 87 2.73 -0.49 1.41
CA ASP A 87 3.66 0.63 1.61
C ASP A 87 4.77 0.30 2.62
N THR A 88 4.43 -0.44 3.69
CA THR A 88 5.39 -0.87 4.71
C THR A 88 6.38 -1.87 4.15
N ALA A 89 5.92 -2.85 3.36
CA ALA A 89 6.78 -3.82 2.69
C ALA A 89 7.73 -3.14 1.69
N ILE A 90 7.23 -2.18 0.90
CA ILE A 90 8.07 -1.43 -0.05
C ILE A 90 9.13 -0.63 0.70
N GLN A 91 8.77 0.02 1.81
CA GLN A 91 9.73 0.77 2.61
C GLN A 91 10.78 -0.15 3.25
N ALA A 92 10.37 -1.24 3.89
CA ALA A 92 11.27 -2.22 4.48
C ALA A 92 12.19 -2.87 3.44
N GLY A 93 11.68 -3.19 2.24
CA GLY A 93 12.48 -3.70 1.13
C GLY A 93 13.51 -2.69 0.62
N ARG A 94 13.14 -1.40 0.53
CA ARG A 94 14.08 -0.33 0.17
C ARG A 94 15.18 -0.17 1.21
N ASP A 95 14.82 -0.19 2.48
CA ASP A 95 15.78 -0.02 3.57
C ASP A 95 16.70 -1.24 3.69
N ALA A 96 16.16 -2.46 3.52
CA ALA A 96 16.95 -3.68 3.43
C ALA A 96 17.97 -3.61 2.27
N ALA A 97 17.54 -3.23 1.06
CA ALA A 97 18.43 -3.07 -0.09
C ALA A 97 19.44 -1.92 0.08
N ALA A 98 19.06 -0.83 0.76
CA ALA A 98 19.99 0.27 1.04
C ALA A 98 21.12 -0.15 1.99
N HIS A 99 20.82 -1.03 2.95
CA HIS A 99 21.81 -1.51 3.92
C HIS A 99 22.59 -2.72 3.42
N LEU A 100 21.95 -3.65 2.71
CA LEU A 100 22.55 -4.92 2.29
C LEU A 100 23.04 -4.92 0.83
N GLY A 101 22.42 -4.14 -0.04
CA GLY A 101 22.71 -4.14 -1.48
C GLY A 101 23.99 -3.40 -1.88
N GLY A 102 24.61 -2.67 -0.95
CA GLY A 102 25.86 -1.92 -1.19
C GLY A 102 27.13 -2.64 -0.71
N PHE A 103 27.02 -3.87 -0.20
CA PHE A 103 28.19 -4.65 0.20
C PHE A 103 28.80 -5.33 -1.02
N ALA A 104 30.07 -4.99 -1.31
CA ALA A 104 30.82 -5.43 -2.48
C ALA A 104 30.13 -5.13 -3.83
N ASP A 105 30.82 -5.40 -4.93
CA ASP A 105 30.25 -5.26 -6.27
C ASP A 105 29.17 -6.32 -6.57
N GLU A 106 29.08 -7.35 -5.72
CA GLU A 106 28.21 -8.51 -5.92
C GLU A 106 26.89 -8.45 -5.11
N GLY A 107 26.73 -7.50 -4.18
CA GLY A 107 25.51 -7.34 -3.38
C GLY A 107 25.28 -8.43 -2.33
N THR A 108 24.02 -8.64 -1.94
CA THR A 108 23.63 -9.67 -0.96
C THR A 108 22.75 -10.73 -1.62
N GLU A 109 23.07 -12.00 -1.40
CA GLU A 109 22.29 -13.15 -1.88
C GLU A 109 21.29 -13.60 -0.81
N LEU A 110 20.04 -13.81 -1.20
CA LEU A 110 18.99 -14.36 -0.36
C LEU A 110 18.50 -15.66 -1.01
N THR A 111 18.55 -16.75 -0.25
CA THR A 111 18.28 -18.09 -0.73
C THR A 111 17.21 -18.74 0.14
N LEU A 112 16.13 -19.18 -0.48
CA LEU A 112 15.06 -19.92 0.17
C LEU A 112 15.40 -21.41 0.15
N LEU A 113 15.47 -22.00 1.34
CA LEU A 113 15.85 -23.39 1.56
C LEU A 113 14.68 -24.22 2.10
N ASP A 114 14.55 -25.44 1.60
CA ASP A 114 13.71 -26.49 2.17
C ASP A 114 14.61 -27.68 2.56
N GLY A 115 15.00 -27.73 3.83
CA GLY A 115 16.13 -28.55 4.27
C GLY A 115 17.43 -28.06 3.61
N ASP A 116 18.17 -28.97 2.99
CA ASP A 116 19.41 -28.66 2.27
C ASP A 116 19.19 -28.28 0.79
N LYS A 117 17.92 -28.22 0.34
CA LYS A 117 17.59 -27.92 -1.05
C LYS A 117 17.29 -26.44 -1.25
N VAL A 118 18.00 -25.84 -2.20
CA VAL A 118 17.66 -24.51 -2.73
C VAL A 118 16.34 -24.59 -3.50
N VAL A 119 15.34 -23.89 -2.97
CA VAL A 119 14.02 -23.74 -3.59
C VAL A 119 14.01 -22.56 -4.54
N ASP A 120 14.57 -21.44 -4.09
CA ASP A 120 14.64 -20.22 -4.88
C ASP A 120 15.77 -19.30 -4.39
N GLN A 121 16.23 -18.39 -5.24
CA GLN A 121 17.28 -17.42 -4.86
C GLN A 121 17.11 -16.07 -5.55
N VAL A 122 17.60 -15.02 -4.91
CA VAL A 122 17.68 -13.68 -5.48
C VAL A 122 18.91 -12.96 -4.94
N ARG A 123 19.55 -12.18 -5.79
CA ARG A 123 20.57 -11.23 -5.40
C ARG A 123 19.94 -9.85 -5.35
N ILE A 124 20.18 -9.13 -4.25
CA ILE A 124 19.76 -7.74 -4.11
C ILE A 124 20.97 -6.83 -4.17
N THR A 125 20.86 -5.76 -4.95
CA THR A 125 21.85 -4.70 -5.05
C THR A 125 21.23 -3.35 -4.70
N LEU A 126 21.99 -2.27 -4.89
CA LEU A 126 21.45 -0.90 -4.83
C LEU A 126 20.40 -0.64 -5.92
N ASP A 127 20.36 -1.44 -7.00
CA ASP A 127 19.34 -1.31 -8.04
C ASP A 127 17.96 -1.71 -7.50
N THR A 128 17.85 -2.78 -6.69
CA THR A 128 16.60 -3.09 -5.96
C THR A 128 16.05 -1.86 -5.21
N ARG A 129 16.93 -1.12 -4.51
CA ARG A 129 16.51 0.08 -3.75
C ARG A 129 15.94 1.15 -4.69
N ASP A 130 16.64 1.40 -5.79
CA ASP A 130 16.32 2.48 -6.71
C ASP A 130 15.06 2.16 -7.54
N HIS A 131 14.91 0.92 -7.99
CA HIS A 131 13.70 0.43 -8.63
C HIS A 131 12.48 0.47 -7.71
N LEU A 132 12.58 0.02 -6.45
CA LEU A 132 11.47 0.14 -5.49
C LEU A 132 11.12 1.60 -5.18
N ARG A 133 12.13 2.48 -5.13
CA ARG A 133 11.91 3.92 -4.95
C ARG A 133 11.16 4.52 -6.14
N GLU A 134 11.59 4.18 -7.36
CA GLU A 134 10.95 4.64 -8.59
C GLU A 134 9.52 4.11 -8.68
N ALA A 135 9.32 2.81 -8.48
CA ALA A 135 8.02 2.16 -8.51
C ALA A 135 7.03 2.78 -7.50
N GLY A 136 7.49 3.06 -6.27
CA GLY A 136 6.68 3.75 -5.25
C GLY A 136 6.39 5.22 -5.60
N SER A 137 7.22 5.83 -6.44
CA SER A 137 7.06 7.20 -6.91
C SER A 137 6.14 7.32 -8.12
N LEU A 138 5.80 6.22 -8.80
CA LEU A 138 4.92 6.25 -9.96
C LEU A 138 3.57 6.91 -9.61
N ARG A 139 3.15 7.81 -10.50
CA ARG A 139 1.91 8.58 -10.37
C ARG A 139 1.07 8.36 -11.61
N ARG A 140 -0.16 7.88 -11.42
CA ARG A 140 -1.13 7.77 -12.52
C ARG A 140 -2.04 8.98 -12.52
N THR A 141 -2.16 9.62 -13.68
CA THR A 141 -3.08 10.74 -13.86
C THR A 141 -4.33 10.30 -14.63
N SER A 142 -5.50 10.74 -14.17
CA SER A 142 -6.81 10.42 -14.77
C SER A 142 -7.79 11.57 -14.52
N ILE A 143 -8.92 11.58 -15.23
CA ILE A 143 -10.06 12.43 -14.85
C ILE A 143 -10.91 11.67 -13.83
N GLY A 144 -11.29 12.30 -12.73
CA GLY A 144 -12.08 11.65 -11.70
C GLY A 144 -12.62 12.63 -10.66
N SER A 145 -13.26 12.07 -9.64
CA SER A 145 -13.80 12.81 -8.50
C SER A 145 -13.34 12.22 -7.17
N VAL A 146 -13.33 13.07 -6.14
CA VAL A 146 -13.05 12.72 -4.75
C VAL A 146 -14.19 13.25 -3.89
N ILE A 147 -14.74 12.40 -3.04
CA ILE A 147 -15.81 12.73 -2.09
C ILE A 147 -15.24 12.70 -0.68
N GLY A 148 -15.49 13.74 0.10
CA GLY A 148 -15.00 13.84 1.47
C GLY A 148 -15.34 15.16 2.14
N HIS A 149 -14.73 15.39 3.30
CA HIS A 149 -14.88 16.64 4.05
C HIS A 149 -13.75 17.61 3.72
N LEU A 150 -14.10 18.83 3.31
CA LEU A 150 -13.13 19.90 3.05
C LEU A 150 -12.78 20.57 4.38
N ASP A 151 -11.52 20.48 4.81
CA ASP A 151 -11.18 20.77 6.21
C ASP A 151 -10.17 21.92 6.35
N SER A 152 -9.16 21.97 5.47
CA SER A 152 -8.14 23.02 5.50
C SER A 152 -8.00 23.73 4.17
N LEU A 153 -7.70 25.03 4.23
CA LEU A 153 -7.43 25.92 3.09
C LEU A 153 -6.07 26.60 3.28
N ASN A 154 -5.23 26.59 2.26
CA ASN A 154 -4.01 27.37 2.15
C ASN A 154 -4.11 28.31 0.94
N VAL A 155 -3.73 29.56 1.14
CA VAL A 155 -3.75 30.63 0.13
C VAL A 155 -2.47 31.48 0.12
N HIS A 156 -1.50 31.22 1.00
CA HIS A 156 -0.33 32.09 1.15
C HIS A 156 0.69 31.92 0.02
N GLU A 157 1.10 30.68 -0.26
CA GLU A 157 2.07 30.39 -1.34
C GLU A 157 1.41 29.71 -2.54
N ARG A 158 0.35 28.95 -2.28
CA ARG A 158 -0.38 28.14 -3.25
C ARG A 158 -1.84 28.07 -2.85
N PHE A 159 -2.72 28.03 -3.85
CA PHE A 159 -4.16 27.81 -3.67
C PHE A 159 -4.45 26.32 -3.52
N GLU A 160 -4.36 25.83 -2.29
CA GLU A 160 -4.51 24.41 -1.94
C GLU A 160 -5.55 24.20 -0.84
N ALA A 161 -6.32 23.13 -0.94
CA ALA A 161 -7.23 22.69 0.12
C ALA A 161 -7.06 21.19 0.38
N ARG A 162 -7.48 20.71 1.55
CA ARG A 162 -7.44 19.28 1.87
C ARG A 162 -8.84 18.71 2.01
N ILE A 163 -9.09 17.63 1.29
CA ILE A 163 -10.29 16.81 1.45
C ILE A 163 -9.91 15.53 2.17
N TRP A 164 -10.61 15.21 3.25
CA TRP A 164 -10.52 13.91 3.93
C TRP A 164 -11.55 12.94 3.31
N PRO A 165 -11.11 11.89 2.59
CA PRO A 165 -12.03 10.95 1.97
C PRO A 165 -12.86 10.19 2.99
N GLU A 166 -14.12 9.89 2.66
CA GLU A 166 -15.02 9.17 3.59
C GLU A 166 -14.61 7.71 3.81
N ARG A 167 -13.99 7.08 2.82
CA ARG A 167 -13.56 5.66 2.88
C ARG A 167 -12.21 5.48 3.59
N GLY A 168 -11.89 6.37 4.53
CA GLY A 168 -10.62 6.38 5.26
C GLY A 168 -9.41 6.73 4.39
N GLY A 169 -8.31 7.07 5.04
CA GLY A 169 -7.01 7.29 4.38
C GLY A 169 -6.44 8.69 4.55
N LYS A 170 -5.37 8.96 3.79
CA LYS A 170 -4.66 10.24 3.80
C LYS A 170 -5.52 11.33 3.14
N SER A 171 -5.37 12.57 3.61
CA SER A 171 -6.00 13.73 2.98
C SER A 171 -5.55 13.88 1.53
N VAL A 172 -6.48 14.23 0.64
CA VAL A 172 -6.20 14.52 -0.77
C VAL A 172 -5.98 16.03 -0.92
N VAL A 173 -4.87 16.41 -1.57
CA VAL A 173 -4.57 17.82 -1.84
C VAL A 173 -5.32 18.28 -3.09
N ILE A 174 -6.19 19.27 -2.94
CA ILE A 174 -6.94 19.90 -4.01
C ILE A 174 -6.23 21.20 -4.40
N ARG A 175 -5.77 21.29 -5.64
CA ARG A 175 -5.17 22.50 -6.20
C ARG A 175 -6.23 23.23 -7.00
N PHE A 176 -6.43 24.52 -6.72
CA PHE A 176 -7.42 25.35 -7.39
C PHE A 176 -6.79 26.68 -7.82
N THR A 177 -7.53 27.51 -8.55
CA THR A 177 -7.05 28.82 -9.00
C THR A 177 -7.62 29.94 -8.14
N ALA A 178 -7.03 31.15 -8.19
CA ALA A 178 -7.55 32.31 -7.47
C ALA A 178 -9.04 32.59 -7.79
N ALA A 179 -9.47 32.36 -9.04
CA ALA A 179 -10.86 32.51 -9.46
C ALA A 179 -11.83 31.51 -8.79
N GLN A 180 -11.32 30.38 -8.28
CA GLN A 180 -12.10 29.36 -7.59
C GLN A 180 -12.11 29.57 -6.06
N LEU A 181 -11.34 30.54 -5.55
CA LEU A 181 -11.12 30.73 -4.11
C LEU A 181 -12.43 30.91 -3.34
N ASP A 182 -13.29 31.84 -3.77
CA ASP A 182 -14.52 32.15 -3.05
C ASP A 182 -15.46 30.94 -2.97
N ASN A 183 -15.55 30.18 -4.07
CA ASN A 183 -16.32 28.94 -4.12
C ASN A 183 -15.75 27.91 -3.13
N VAL A 184 -14.44 27.64 -3.17
CA VAL A 184 -13.79 26.68 -2.26
C VAL A 184 -13.91 27.12 -0.79
N ARG A 185 -13.72 28.41 -0.51
CA ARG A 185 -13.83 28.99 0.83
C ARG A 185 -15.24 28.82 1.41
N SER A 186 -16.28 28.97 0.60
CA SER A 186 -17.67 28.79 1.02
C SER A 186 -18.01 27.35 1.44
N LEU A 187 -17.17 26.39 1.06
CA LEU A 187 -17.38 24.96 1.27
C LEU A 187 -16.53 24.35 2.39
N ILE A 188 -15.75 25.17 3.11
CA ILE A 188 -14.95 24.71 4.25
C ILE A 188 -15.86 24.14 5.35
N GLY A 189 -15.45 23.01 5.94
CA GLY A 189 -16.21 22.24 6.91
C GLY A 189 -17.38 21.45 6.31
N ARG A 190 -17.57 21.47 4.99
CA ARG A 190 -18.67 20.77 4.32
C ARG A 190 -18.21 19.49 3.66
N ARG A 191 -19.16 18.57 3.51
CA ARG A 191 -19.03 17.41 2.64
C ARG A 191 -19.13 17.87 1.19
N VAL A 192 -18.15 17.50 0.38
CA VAL A 192 -18.02 17.97 -1.00
C VAL A 192 -17.67 16.84 -1.94
N GLU A 193 -18.03 17.02 -3.21
CA GLU A 193 -17.47 16.29 -4.33
C GLU A 193 -16.58 17.24 -5.14
N ALA A 194 -15.29 16.95 -5.21
CA ALA A 194 -14.34 17.67 -6.06
C ALA A 194 -14.05 16.85 -7.32
N ARG A 195 -14.19 17.45 -8.50
CA ARG A 195 -13.97 16.82 -9.81
C ARG A 195 -12.82 17.50 -10.55
N GLY A 196 -11.98 16.71 -11.22
CA GLY A 196 -10.89 17.27 -12.01
C GLY A 196 -9.83 16.25 -12.44
N LYS A 197 -8.62 16.76 -12.69
CA LYS A 197 -7.47 15.91 -13.05
C LYS A 197 -6.88 15.34 -11.76
N LEU A 198 -7.12 14.06 -11.52
CA LEU A 198 -6.78 13.32 -10.33
C LEU A 198 -5.48 12.54 -10.54
N VAL A 199 -4.53 12.77 -9.64
CA VAL A 199 -3.26 12.05 -9.53
C VAL A 199 -3.40 11.00 -8.43
N ARG A 200 -3.08 9.76 -8.76
CA ARG A 200 -3.10 8.61 -7.87
C ARG A 200 -1.71 8.03 -7.69
N ASP A 201 -1.48 7.39 -6.55
CA ASP A 201 -0.32 6.53 -6.38
C ASP A 201 -0.46 5.22 -7.17
N TYR A 202 0.57 4.37 -7.12
CA TYR A 202 0.58 3.06 -7.76
C TYR A 202 -0.54 2.12 -7.28
N ARG A 203 -1.12 2.35 -6.10
CA ARG A 203 -2.27 1.58 -5.55
C ARG A 203 -3.62 2.17 -5.95
N GLY A 204 -3.64 3.22 -6.77
CA GLY A 204 -4.85 3.91 -7.17
C GLY A 204 -5.44 4.83 -6.10
N ARG A 205 -4.74 5.08 -4.98
CA ARG A 205 -5.20 6.01 -3.94
C ARG A 205 -5.02 7.45 -4.42
N PRO A 206 -6.03 8.32 -4.23
CA PRO A 206 -5.94 9.72 -4.65
C PRO A 206 -4.91 10.46 -3.80
N LEU A 207 -3.97 11.15 -4.46
CA LEU A 207 -2.95 11.97 -3.79
C LEU A 207 -3.25 13.45 -3.96
N SER A 208 -3.53 13.88 -5.19
CA SER A 208 -3.87 15.27 -5.48
C SER A 208 -4.82 15.41 -6.65
N LEU A 209 -5.65 16.45 -6.63
CA LEU A 209 -6.62 16.75 -7.69
C LEU A 209 -6.47 18.21 -8.13
N GLN A 210 -6.29 18.44 -9.43
CA GLN A 210 -6.42 19.78 -10.01
C GLN A 210 -7.90 20.06 -10.25
N LEU A 211 -8.44 21.05 -9.55
CA LEU A 211 -9.86 21.31 -9.45
C LEU A 211 -10.43 21.87 -10.76
N ARG A 212 -11.45 21.19 -11.28
CA ARG A 212 -12.32 21.72 -12.34
C ARG A 212 -13.65 22.20 -11.80
N ALA A 213 -14.27 21.41 -10.92
CA ALA A 213 -15.54 21.74 -10.30
C ALA A 213 -15.60 21.18 -8.87
N ILE A 214 -16.28 21.88 -7.97
CA ILE A 214 -16.57 21.43 -6.61
C ILE A 214 -18.04 21.66 -6.31
N THR A 215 -18.69 20.67 -5.71
CA THR A 215 -20.11 20.72 -5.36
C THR A 215 -20.28 20.31 -3.91
N ARG A 216 -21.12 21.04 -3.16
CA ARG A 216 -21.57 20.59 -1.83
C ARG A 216 -22.42 19.33 -1.98
N LEU A 217 -22.16 18.35 -1.13
CA LEU A 217 -23.06 17.21 -0.94
C LEU A 217 -23.84 17.40 0.36
N ALA A 218 -25.05 16.83 0.43
CA ALA A 218 -25.77 16.70 1.69
C ALA A 218 -24.91 15.89 2.66
N SER A 219 -24.82 16.34 3.91
CA SER A 219 -24.22 15.52 4.96
C SER A 219 -25.02 14.23 5.12
N ARG A 220 -24.41 13.20 5.72
CA ARG A 220 -25.09 11.91 5.94
C ARG A 220 -26.33 12.06 6.83
N ASP A 221 -26.31 13.05 7.71
CA ASP A 221 -27.41 13.41 8.61
C ASP A 221 -28.48 14.31 7.92
N GLU A 222 -28.09 15.03 6.87
CA GLU A 222 -28.99 15.83 6.01
C GLU A 222 -29.62 15.02 4.87
N SER A 223 -29.20 13.76 4.67
CA SER A 223 -29.79 12.89 3.65
C SER A 223 -31.17 12.43 4.12
N PRO A 224 -32.22 12.51 3.27
CA PRO A 224 -33.53 11.99 3.61
C PRO A 224 -33.37 10.54 4.08
N ARG A 225 -33.86 10.23 5.28
CA ARG A 225 -33.94 8.83 5.74
C ARG A 225 -34.73 8.07 4.68
N LEU A 226 -34.39 6.82 4.38
CA LEU A 226 -35.17 6.01 3.43
C LEU A 226 -36.68 6.01 3.74
N ALA A 227 -37.05 6.24 5.01
CA ALA A 227 -38.42 6.47 5.47
C ALA A 227 -39.14 7.65 4.80
N SER A 228 -38.43 8.70 4.37
CA SER A 228 -38.98 9.89 3.71
C SER A 228 -39.05 9.77 2.18
N GLY A 229 -38.58 8.66 1.60
CA GLY A 229 -38.65 8.36 0.17
C GLY A 229 -39.80 7.43 -0.23
N LEU A 230 -40.68 7.05 0.71
CA LEU A 230 -41.92 6.36 0.37
C LEU A 230 -42.89 7.39 -0.21
N GLY A 231 -42.84 7.54 -1.54
CA GLY A 231 -43.95 8.10 -2.29
C GLY A 231 -45.22 7.35 -1.92
N VAL A 232 -46.29 8.12 -1.72
CA VAL A 232 -47.66 7.67 -1.54
C VAL A 232 -48.00 6.69 -2.66
N ALA A 233 -47.89 5.38 -2.39
CA ALA A 233 -48.59 4.38 -3.16
C ALA A 233 -50.00 4.32 -2.57
N GLU A 234 -50.89 5.10 -3.17
CA GLU A 234 -52.33 4.93 -3.01
C GLU A 234 -52.69 3.58 -3.63
N GLU A 235 -52.66 2.54 -2.79
CA GLU A 235 -53.32 1.24 -2.84
C GLU A 235 -52.43 0.23 -2.11
N ALA A 236 -52.74 0.04 -0.84
CA ALA A 236 -52.15 -0.99 -0.01
C ALA A 236 -52.53 -2.37 -0.59
N VAL A 237 -51.66 -2.96 -1.41
CA VAL A 237 -51.73 -4.39 -1.71
C VAL A 237 -51.31 -5.13 -0.44
N THR A 238 -52.30 -5.66 0.26
CA THR A 238 -52.17 -6.48 1.48
C THR A 238 -51.63 -7.88 1.15
N SER A 239 -50.46 -7.97 0.53
CA SER A 239 -49.77 -9.25 0.38
C SER A 239 -48.38 -9.17 0.98
N THR A 240 -48.11 -10.11 1.86
CA THR A 240 -46.84 -10.24 2.57
C THR A 240 -45.74 -10.59 1.58
N VAL A 241 -44.50 -10.18 1.84
CA VAL A 241 -43.30 -10.50 1.01
C VAL A 241 -43.16 -12.01 0.70
N LYS A 242 -43.74 -12.86 1.55
CA LYS A 242 -43.81 -14.31 1.37
C LYS A 242 -44.70 -14.74 0.19
N ASP A 243 -45.78 -14.01 -0.08
CA ASP A 243 -46.72 -14.29 -1.16
C ASP A 243 -46.13 -13.89 -2.52
N TYR A 244 -45.37 -12.79 -2.56
CA TYR A 244 -44.64 -12.36 -3.76
C TYR A 244 -43.54 -13.35 -4.16
N LEU A 245 -42.79 -13.88 -3.19
CA LEU A 245 -41.76 -14.89 -3.44
C LEU A 245 -42.34 -16.27 -3.80
N GLY A 246 -43.57 -16.57 -3.37
CA GLY A 246 -44.32 -17.75 -3.79
C GLY A 246 -44.73 -17.72 -5.27
N GLY A 247 -45.03 -16.55 -5.83
CA GLY A 247 -45.39 -16.39 -7.24
C GLY A 247 -44.20 -16.43 -8.22
N VAL A 248 -43.00 -16.04 -7.77
CA VAL A 248 -41.77 -16.06 -8.59
C VAL A 248 -41.14 -17.45 -8.63
N ARG A 249 -41.37 -18.28 -7.60
CA ARG A 249 -41.03 -19.70 -7.61
C ARG A 249 -42.24 -20.49 -8.09
N GLY A 250 -42.44 -20.47 -9.41
CA GLY A 250 -43.53 -21.17 -10.10
C GLY A 250 -43.80 -22.56 -9.50
N THR A 251 -45.08 -22.82 -9.27
CA THR A 251 -45.67 -24.13 -9.04
C THR A 251 -45.16 -25.13 -10.08
N ALA A 252 -44.72 -26.30 -9.61
CA ALA A 252 -44.78 -27.53 -10.39
C ALA A 252 -46.24 -27.91 -10.66
#